data_AF-A0A9X3CJ12-F1
#
_entry.id   AF-A0A9X3CJ12-F1
#
_cell.length_a   1.000
_cell.length_b   1.000
_cell.length_c   1.000
_cell.angle_alpha   90.00
_cell.angle_beta   90.00
_cell.angle_gamma   90.00
#
_symmetry.space_group_name_H-M   'P 1'
#
loop_
_entity.id
_entity.type
_entity.pdbx_description
1 polymer ?
#
loop_
_entity_poly.entity_id
_entity_poly.type
_entity_poly.pdbx_seq_one_letter_code
_entity_poly.pdbx_strand_id
1 'polypeptide(L)'
;NDDVHLVGLSLGGIMSVMITEFTQNNPAFSLKTANFVVPGQGLTNLTLSSKTLGPEMSEAVKKSPDVQRSIAETVIPNTCTASASNQECIEALRDFVDVSEENAITVTQLENDIYTLIEPGLLQGVQSTIDSSDPASFTRDQRWYKQPTLLIEAVGNCGETCEVGEYMPDTVVPNSAPNNIRTGTDPLIKALDLDPLVDTYNIQPHTRGVIRATTGGHGTYLFPYEGPMDETGLPSFPEGETMKFVMDANVTQKIAVRSMVRSDSHAVRIKNIEHIETEVPSDEE
;
A
#
# COMPACT_ATOMS: atom_id res chain seq x y z
N ASN A 1 -31.81 1.81 -13.86
CA ASN A 1 -30.72 1.58 -14.83
C ASN A 1 -29.62 2.45 -14.29
N ASP A 2 -28.89 1.91 -13.34
CA ASP A 2 -28.26 2.75 -12.33
C ASP A 2 -26.85 3.06 -12.77
N ASP A 3 -26.58 4.36 -12.89
CA ASP A 3 -25.32 4.92 -13.36
C ASP A 3 -24.29 4.87 -12.22
N VAL A 4 -23.89 3.65 -11.85
CA VAL A 4 -23.05 3.39 -10.67
C VAL A 4 -21.61 3.17 -11.11
N HIS A 5 -20.73 4.05 -10.63
CA HIS A 5 -19.29 3.94 -10.81
C HIS A 5 -18.63 3.85 -9.44
N LEU A 6 -17.63 2.97 -9.33
CA LEU A 6 -16.86 2.81 -8.12
C LEU A 6 -15.48 3.46 -8.30
N VAL A 7 -15.06 4.23 -7.30
CA VAL A 7 -13.73 4.82 -7.20
C VAL A 7 -13.24 4.65 -5.78
N GLY A 8 -12.08 4.01 -5.61
CA GLY A 8 -11.45 3.83 -4.31
C GLY A 8 -9.98 4.20 -4.35
N LEU A 9 -9.49 4.88 -3.32
CA LEU A 9 -8.07 5.16 -3.09
C LEU A 9 -7.56 4.35 -1.90
N SER A 10 -6.34 3.81 -1.99
CA SER A 10 -5.65 3.13 -0.89
C SER A 10 -6.48 1.96 -0.38
N LEU A 11 -6.75 1.87 0.93
CA LEU A 11 -7.68 0.90 1.52
C LEU A 11 -9.06 0.90 0.82
N GLY A 12 -9.55 2.07 0.41
CA GLY A 12 -10.77 2.16 -0.39
C GLY A 12 -10.63 1.52 -1.77
N GLY A 13 -9.45 1.59 -2.39
CA GLY A 13 -9.11 0.90 -3.64
C GLY A 13 -9.04 -0.62 -3.44
N ILE A 14 -8.35 -1.08 -2.40
CA ILE A 14 -8.28 -2.49 -1.95
C ILE A 14 -9.70 -3.06 -1.76
N MET A 15 -10.55 -2.37 -0.99
CA MET A 15 -11.94 -2.76 -0.79
C MET A 15 -12.73 -2.73 -2.09
N SER A 16 -12.46 -1.77 -2.98
CA SER A 16 -13.15 -1.66 -4.26
C SER A 16 -12.87 -2.85 -5.17
N VAL A 17 -11.69 -3.47 -5.12
CA VAL A 17 -11.40 -4.72 -5.84
C VAL A 17 -12.37 -5.82 -5.39
N MET A 18 -12.51 -6.00 -4.07
CA MET A 18 -13.42 -7.02 -3.50
C MET A 18 -14.89 -6.74 -3.82
N ILE A 19 -15.35 -5.50 -3.63
CA ILE A 19 -16.73 -5.09 -3.95
C ILE A 19 -17.03 -5.36 -5.41
N THR A 20 -16.09 -5.02 -6.30
CA THR A 20 -16.23 -5.23 -7.75
C THR A 20 -16.45 -6.70 -8.08
N GLU A 21 -15.70 -7.61 -7.46
CA GLU A 21 -15.91 -9.06 -7.63
C GLU A 21 -17.33 -9.48 -7.21
N PHE A 22 -17.82 -9.02 -6.05
CA PHE A 22 -19.16 -9.37 -5.57
C PHE A 22 -20.31 -8.77 -6.41
N THR A 23 -20.04 -7.73 -7.20
CA THR A 23 -21.03 -7.17 -8.14
C THR A 23 -21.19 -8.03 -9.39
N GLN A 24 -20.21 -8.90 -9.68
CA GLN A 24 -20.24 -9.70 -10.90
C GLN A 24 -21.40 -10.69 -10.87
N ASN A 25 -22.05 -10.86 -12.01
CA ASN A 25 -23.24 -11.72 -12.17
C ASN A 25 -24.42 -11.36 -11.23
N ASN A 26 -24.47 -10.12 -10.71
CA ASN A 26 -25.57 -9.61 -9.89
C ASN A 26 -26.34 -8.49 -10.61
N PRO A 27 -27.50 -8.77 -11.24
CA PRO A 27 -28.22 -7.77 -12.03
C PRO A 27 -28.84 -6.64 -11.18
N ALA A 28 -28.95 -6.80 -9.86
CA ALA A 28 -29.43 -5.76 -8.96
C ALA A 28 -28.32 -4.77 -8.57
N PHE A 29 -27.05 -5.12 -8.81
CA PHE A 29 -25.90 -4.30 -8.43
C PHE A 29 -24.78 -4.47 -9.46
N SER A 30 -24.79 -3.63 -10.50
CA SER A 30 -23.79 -3.64 -11.58
C SER A 30 -23.03 -2.33 -11.63
N LEU A 31 -21.71 -2.39 -11.82
CA LEU A 31 -20.84 -1.22 -11.95
C LEU A 31 -20.55 -0.91 -13.43
N LYS A 32 -20.70 0.35 -13.83
CA LYS A 32 -20.28 0.85 -15.14
C LYS A 32 -18.77 0.89 -15.27
N THR A 33 -18.08 1.32 -14.21
CA THR A 33 -16.61 1.35 -14.13
C THR A 33 -16.17 1.09 -12.70
N ALA A 34 -15.05 0.40 -12.54
CA ALA A 34 -14.36 0.24 -11.27
C ALA A 34 -12.97 0.89 -11.36
N ASN A 35 -12.69 1.88 -10.53
CA ASN A 35 -11.44 2.63 -10.56
C ASN A 35 -10.70 2.43 -9.24
N PHE A 36 -9.49 1.89 -9.32
CA PHE A 36 -8.68 1.56 -8.16
C PHE A 36 -7.42 2.42 -8.17
N VAL A 37 -7.30 3.29 -7.19
CA VAL A 37 -6.15 4.19 -7.06
C VAL A 37 -5.27 3.68 -5.94
N VAL A 38 -4.01 3.39 -6.26
CA VAL A 38 -3.00 2.79 -5.39
C VAL A 38 -3.53 1.61 -4.54
N PRO A 39 -4.21 0.62 -5.14
CA PRO A 39 -4.62 -0.59 -4.43
C PRO A 39 -3.45 -1.57 -4.30
N GLY A 40 -3.53 -2.51 -3.37
CA GLY A 40 -2.61 -3.64 -3.31
C GLY A 40 -3.31 -4.90 -2.81
N GLN A 41 -2.63 -6.04 -2.94
CA GLN A 41 -3.10 -7.33 -2.41
C GLN A 41 -2.01 -7.99 -1.54
N GLY A 42 -2.32 -9.11 -0.88
CA GLY A 42 -1.38 -9.75 0.05
C GLY A 42 -1.26 -8.96 1.35
N LEU A 43 -2.40 -8.63 1.98
CA LEU A 43 -2.55 -7.60 3.00
C LEU A 43 -1.53 -7.70 4.15
N THR A 44 -1.26 -8.90 4.67
CA THR A 44 -0.31 -9.06 5.78
C THR A 44 1.10 -8.66 5.35
N ASN A 45 1.56 -9.22 4.24
CA ASN A 45 2.91 -8.96 3.74
C ASN A 45 3.02 -7.54 3.16
N LEU A 46 1.93 -6.97 2.65
CA LEU A 46 1.83 -5.59 2.21
C LEU A 46 2.09 -4.64 3.39
N THR A 47 1.40 -4.83 4.51
CA THR A 47 1.59 -3.99 5.71
C THR A 47 3.03 -4.09 6.23
N LEU A 48 3.61 -5.28 6.24
CA LEU A 48 4.97 -5.48 6.74
C LEU A 48 6.07 -4.99 5.79
N SER A 49 5.84 -5.11 4.47
CA SER A 49 6.79 -4.62 3.45
C SER A 49 6.64 -3.12 3.17
N SER A 50 5.59 -2.49 3.72
CA SER A 50 5.34 -1.06 3.57
C SER A 50 6.41 -0.25 4.30
N LYS A 51 6.96 0.76 3.62
CA LYS A 51 7.96 1.65 4.20
C LYS A 51 7.41 2.47 5.38
N THR A 52 6.11 2.76 5.37
CA THR A 52 5.45 3.58 6.40
C THR A 52 4.64 2.75 7.39
N LEU A 53 4.00 1.65 6.97
CA LEU A 53 3.20 0.82 7.88
C LEU A 53 4.00 -0.28 8.58
N GLY A 54 5.09 -0.77 7.96
CA GLY A 54 5.91 -1.83 8.51
C GLY A 54 6.56 -1.45 9.84
N PRO A 55 7.26 -0.30 9.93
CA PRO A 55 7.82 0.19 11.19
C PRO A 55 6.76 0.39 12.28
N GLU A 56 5.60 0.97 11.94
CA GLU A 56 4.50 1.17 12.89
C GLU A 56 3.95 -0.16 13.43
N MET A 57 3.77 -1.17 12.57
CA MET A 57 3.35 -2.50 12.99
C MET A 57 4.40 -3.16 13.88
N SER A 58 5.66 -3.13 13.47
CA SER A 58 6.78 -3.69 14.24
C SER A 58 6.85 -3.06 15.64
N GLU A 59 6.81 -1.73 15.72
CA GLU A 59 6.84 -1.02 17.00
C GLU A 59 5.59 -1.32 17.86
N ALA A 60 4.41 -1.40 17.27
CA ALA A 60 3.20 -1.77 18.01
C ALA A 60 3.30 -3.17 18.64
N VAL A 61 3.90 -4.14 17.92
CA VAL A 61 4.14 -5.49 18.43
C VAL A 61 5.20 -5.49 19.53
N LYS A 62 6.33 -4.80 19.31
CA LYS A 62 7.40 -4.69 20.32
C LYS A 62 6.90 -4.05 21.61
N LYS A 63 6.05 -3.03 21.52
CA LYS A 63 5.46 -2.34 22.67
C LYS A 63 4.19 -3.01 23.21
N SER A 64 3.81 -4.18 22.69
CA SER A 64 2.64 -4.91 23.20
C SER A 64 2.84 -5.37 24.65
N PRO A 65 1.77 -5.45 25.46
CA PRO A 65 1.90 -5.80 26.88
C PRO A 65 2.58 -7.14 27.14
N ASP A 66 2.35 -8.13 26.28
CA ASP A 66 2.94 -9.47 26.45
C ASP A 66 4.44 -9.46 26.16
N VAL A 67 4.89 -8.76 25.10
CA VAL A 67 6.32 -8.59 24.81
C VAL A 67 7.02 -7.81 25.92
N GLN A 68 6.46 -6.66 26.29
CA GLN A 68 7.02 -5.82 27.36
C GLN A 68 7.09 -6.58 28.69
N ARG A 69 6.07 -7.37 29.01
CA ARG A 69 6.09 -8.23 30.20
C ARG A 69 7.18 -9.30 30.12
N SER A 70 7.31 -10.03 29.00
CA SER A 70 8.38 -11.03 28.87
C SER A 70 9.78 -10.42 29.01
N ILE A 71 9.99 -9.20 28.52
CA ILE A 71 11.24 -8.47 28.74
C ILE A 71 11.42 -8.15 30.23
N ALA A 72 10.38 -7.61 30.88
CA ALA A 72 10.42 -7.31 32.31
C ALA A 72 10.75 -8.54 33.17
N GLU A 73 10.14 -9.69 32.88
CA GLU A 73 10.43 -10.97 33.54
C GLU A 73 11.90 -11.40 33.36
N THR A 74 12.54 -10.97 32.27
CA THR A 74 13.94 -11.27 31.96
C THR A 74 14.92 -10.35 32.69
N VAL A 75 14.69 -9.03 32.64
CA VAL A 75 15.67 -8.03 33.12
C VAL A 75 15.45 -7.60 34.58
N ILE A 76 14.21 -7.72 35.08
CA ILE A 76 13.84 -7.38 36.46
C ILE A 76 13.03 -8.51 37.14
N PRO A 77 13.54 -9.76 37.17
CA PRO A 77 12.79 -10.94 37.63
C PRO A 77 12.34 -10.86 39.10
N ASN A 78 13.04 -10.07 39.92
CA ASN A 78 12.67 -9.87 41.33
C ASN A 78 11.45 -8.95 41.50
N THR A 79 11.19 -8.09 40.51
CA THR A 79 10.05 -7.16 40.51
C THR A 79 8.90 -7.74 39.68
N CYS A 80 9.17 -8.16 38.45
CA CYS A 80 8.17 -8.77 37.58
C CYS A 80 8.07 -10.28 37.85
N THR A 81 7.29 -10.63 38.87
CA THR A 81 7.03 -12.01 39.26
C THR A 81 5.75 -12.56 38.60
N ALA A 82 5.53 -13.88 38.67
CA ALA A 82 4.30 -14.50 38.16
C ALA A 82 3.00 -13.97 38.80
N SER A 83 3.08 -13.41 40.02
CA SER A 83 1.96 -12.77 40.71
C SER A 83 1.80 -11.28 40.42
N ALA A 84 2.81 -10.63 39.84
CA ALA A 84 2.74 -9.21 39.48
C ALA A 84 1.82 -9.02 38.28
N SER A 85 1.06 -7.93 38.28
CA SER A 85 0.22 -7.53 37.15
C SER A 85 1.06 -7.07 35.95
N ASN A 86 0.47 -7.09 34.75
CA ASN A 86 1.14 -6.57 33.56
C ASN A 86 1.53 -5.10 33.74
N GLN A 87 0.66 -4.31 34.37
CA GLN A 87 0.91 -2.89 34.59
C GLN A 87 2.13 -2.67 35.50
N GLU A 88 2.21 -3.37 36.64
CA GLU A 88 3.36 -3.25 37.56
C GLU A 88 4.67 -3.64 36.87
N CYS A 89 4.67 -4.71 36.09
CA CYS A 89 5.85 -5.14 35.32
C CYS A 89 6.27 -4.09 34.27
N ILE A 90 5.32 -3.52 33.54
CA ILE A 90 5.59 -2.55 32.47
C ILE A 90 6.07 -1.22 33.05
N GLU A 91 5.48 -0.75 34.15
CA GLU A 91 5.92 0.45 34.85
C GLU A 91 7.34 0.26 35.41
N ALA A 92 7.61 -0.88 36.05
CA ALA A 92 8.95 -1.19 36.56
C ALA A 92 10.00 -1.34 35.43
N LEU A 93 9.60 -1.84 34.26
CA LEU A 93 10.48 -1.90 33.09
C LEU A 93 10.83 -0.50 32.57
N ARG A 94 9.89 0.44 32.57
CA ARG A 94 10.15 1.84 32.23
C ARG A 94 11.12 2.48 33.21
N ASP A 95 10.88 2.28 34.51
CA ASP A 95 11.80 2.76 35.55
C ASP A 95 13.20 2.17 35.35
N PHE A 96 13.32 0.88 35.01
CA PHE A 96 14.59 0.22 34.70
C PHE A 96 15.30 0.85 33.50
N VAL A 97 14.58 1.15 32.42
CA VAL A 97 15.11 1.83 31.23
C VAL A 97 15.64 3.22 31.58
N ASP A 98 14.93 3.97 32.42
CA ASP A 98 15.29 5.34 32.80
C ASP A 98 16.54 5.42 33.70
N VAL A 99 16.99 4.30 34.27
CA VAL A 99 18.20 4.25 35.12
C VAL A 99 19.49 4.47 34.30
N SER A 100 19.58 3.94 33.08
CA SER A 100 20.80 4.05 32.27
C SER A 100 20.57 3.84 30.78
N GLU A 101 21.43 4.45 29.96
CA GLU A 101 21.46 4.22 28.51
C GLU A 101 21.76 2.74 28.18
N GLU A 102 22.57 2.07 28.98
CA GLU A 102 22.87 0.63 28.83
C GLU A 102 21.61 -0.23 29.01
N ASN A 103 20.75 0.10 29.99
CA ASN A 103 19.48 -0.58 30.19
C ASN A 103 18.54 -0.33 29.01
N ALA A 104 18.48 0.90 28.50
CA ALA A 104 17.67 1.25 27.32
C ALA A 104 18.12 0.45 26.08
N ILE A 105 19.44 0.33 25.85
CA ILE A 105 20.01 -0.46 24.75
C ILE A 105 19.65 -1.94 24.92
N THR A 106 19.79 -2.47 26.14
CA THR A 106 19.48 -3.89 26.44
C THR A 106 18.01 -4.21 26.17
N VAL A 107 17.10 -3.35 26.61
CA VAL A 107 15.66 -3.52 26.38
C VAL A 107 15.34 -3.43 24.88
N THR A 108 15.92 -2.46 24.17
CA THR A 108 15.72 -2.32 22.71
C THR A 108 16.22 -3.54 21.94
N GLN A 109 17.36 -4.13 22.34
CA GLN A 109 17.85 -5.37 21.74
C GLN A 109 16.90 -6.54 21.97
N LEU A 110 16.41 -6.71 23.20
CA LEU A 110 15.42 -7.74 23.52
C LEU A 110 14.10 -7.55 22.76
N GLU A 111 13.63 -6.31 22.59
CA GLU A 111 12.46 -6.00 21.76
C GLU A 111 12.66 -6.48 20.32
N ASN A 112 13.82 -6.19 19.72
CA ASN A 112 14.13 -6.61 18.35
C ASN A 112 14.32 -8.13 18.22
N ASP A 113 14.98 -8.77 19.18
CA ASP A 113 15.21 -10.21 19.19
C ASP A 113 13.89 -10.99 19.33
N ILE A 114 13.02 -10.55 20.25
CA ILE A 114 11.68 -11.14 20.43
C ILE A 114 10.85 -10.93 19.17
N TYR A 115 10.83 -9.72 18.61
CA TYR A 115 10.09 -9.45 17.38
C TYR A 115 10.54 -10.36 16.23
N THR A 116 11.85 -10.47 16.02
CA THR A 116 12.44 -11.35 14.99
C THR A 116 12.04 -12.82 15.19
N LEU A 117 11.93 -13.27 16.44
CA LEU A 117 11.51 -14.64 16.75
C LEU A 117 10.03 -14.89 16.43
N ILE A 118 9.15 -13.93 16.71
CA ILE A 118 7.70 -14.09 16.56
C ILE A 118 7.18 -13.70 15.17
N GLU A 119 7.90 -12.86 14.43
CA GLU A 119 7.50 -12.31 13.14
C GLU A 119 7.03 -13.38 12.14
N PRO A 120 7.74 -14.51 11.92
CA PRO A 120 7.26 -15.56 11.00
C PRO A 120 5.92 -16.17 11.42
N GLY A 121 5.72 -16.37 12.72
CA GLY A 121 4.47 -16.91 13.27
C GLY A 121 3.33 -15.91 13.21
N LEU A 122 3.61 -14.62 13.44
CA LEU A 122 2.66 -13.53 13.31
C LEU A 122 2.20 -13.39 11.86
N LEU A 123 3.14 -13.39 10.90
CA LEU A 123 2.88 -13.38 9.47
C LEU A 123 1.92 -14.50 9.05
N GLN A 124 2.26 -15.74 9.42
CA GLN A 124 1.44 -16.91 9.08
C GLN A 124 0.06 -16.85 9.75
N GLY A 125 0.02 -16.47 11.04
CA GLY A 125 -1.21 -16.35 11.81
C GLY A 125 -2.16 -15.33 11.20
N VAL A 126 -1.70 -14.10 10.99
CA VAL A 126 -2.52 -13.01 10.42
C VAL A 126 -2.98 -13.38 9.02
N GLN A 127 -2.08 -13.82 8.13
CA GLN A 127 -2.46 -14.19 6.77
C GLN A 127 -3.53 -15.29 6.76
N SER A 128 -3.39 -16.33 7.59
CA SER A 128 -4.38 -17.41 7.67
C SER A 128 -5.77 -16.93 8.11
N THR A 129 -5.86 -15.85 8.89
CA THR A 129 -7.13 -15.27 9.35
C THR A 129 -7.79 -14.36 8.32
N ILE A 130 -7.00 -13.71 7.45
CA ILE A 130 -7.51 -12.72 6.49
C ILE A 130 -7.45 -13.19 5.04
N ASP A 131 -6.97 -14.40 4.76
CA ASP A 131 -6.79 -14.92 3.39
C ASP A 131 -8.09 -14.89 2.57
N SER A 132 -9.21 -15.23 3.21
CA SER A 132 -10.55 -15.17 2.58
C SER A 132 -11.02 -13.75 2.28
N SER A 133 -10.35 -12.74 2.83
CA SER A 133 -10.64 -11.31 2.68
C SER A 133 -9.51 -10.59 1.94
N ASP A 134 -8.54 -11.32 1.37
CA ASP A 134 -7.46 -10.75 0.58
C ASP A 134 -7.93 -10.46 -0.85
N PRO A 135 -7.70 -9.25 -1.41
CA PRO A 135 -8.07 -8.93 -2.79
C PRO A 135 -7.56 -9.91 -3.83
N ALA A 136 -6.46 -10.63 -3.56
CA ALA A 136 -5.93 -11.66 -4.46
C ALA A 136 -6.95 -12.75 -4.81
N SER A 137 -7.90 -13.01 -3.91
CA SER A 137 -8.99 -13.98 -4.09
C SER A 137 -10.20 -13.44 -4.86
N PHE A 138 -10.23 -12.13 -5.15
CA PHE A 138 -11.39 -11.41 -5.71
C PHE A 138 -11.07 -10.75 -7.05
N THR A 139 -10.34 -11.43 -7.93
CA THR A 139 -9.97 -10.89 -9.25
C THR A 139 -10.57 -11.68 -10.42
N ARG A 140 -11.00 -12.92 -10.16
CA ARG A 140 -11.32 -13.90 -11.20
C ARG A 140 -12.58 -13.51 -11.97
N ASP A 141 -13.68 -13.27 -11.26
CA ASP A 141 -14.98 -13.04 -11.88
C ASP A 141 -14.98 -11.66 -12.55
N GLN A 142 -14.41 -10.64 -11.93
CA GLN A 142 -14.33 -9.31 -12.56
C GLN A 142 -13.48 -9.34 -13.83
N ARG A 143 -12.42 -10.16 -13.88
CA ARG A 143 -11.67 -10.44 -15.12
C ARG A 143 -12.51 -11.18 -16.14
N TRP A 144 -13.14 -12.28 -15.73
CA TRP A 144 -13.95 -13.12 -16.61
C TRP A 144 -15.08 -12.36 -17.29
N TYR A 145 -15.81 -11.54 -16.54
CA TYR A 145 -16.91 -10.71 -17.03
C TYR A 145 -16.46 -9.40 -17.67
N LYS A 146 -15.15 -9.16 -17.78
CA LYS A 146 -14.56 -7.96 -18.39
C LYS A 146 -15.12 -6.66 -17.82
N GLN A 147 -15.29 -6.61 -16.50
CA GLN A 147 -15.62 -5.37 -15.80
C GLN A 147 -14.70 -4.23 -16.29
N PRO A 148 -15.23 -3.09 -16.74
CA PRO A 148 -14.37 -1.98 -17.11
C PRO A 148 -13.62 -1.43 -15.89
N THR A 149 -12.29 -1.40 -15.99
CA THR A 149 -11.39 -1.16 -14.86
C THR A 149 -10.29 -0.17 -15.22
N LEU A 150 -10.05 0.81 -14.37
CA LEU A 150 -8.85 1.65 -14.42
C LEU A 150 -8.12 1.54 -13.10
N LEU A 151 -6.85 1.14 -13.14
CA LEU A 151 -5.97 1.17 -11.98
C LEU A 151 -4.97 2.33 -12.13
N ILE A 152 -4.66 3.01 -11.03
CA ILE A 152 -3.51 3.93 -10.97
C ILE A 152 -2.55 3.37 -9.94
N GLU A 153 -1.31 3.18 -10.35
CA GLU A 153 -0.20 2.77 -9.50
C GLU A 153 0.79 3.93 -9.38
N ALA A 154 1.40 4.11 -8.21
CA ALA A 154 2.49 5.07 -8.05
C ALA A 154 3.82 4.30 -8.11
N VAL A 155 4.45 4.32 -9.29
CA VAL A 155 5.73 3.65 -9.55
C VAL A 155 6.93 4.55 -9.24
N GLY A 156 6.71 5.86 -9.18
CA GLY A 156 7.81 6.81 -9.04
C GLY A 156 8.69 6.85 -10.28
N ASN A 157 9.83 7.52 -10.20
CA ASN A 157 10.79 7.62 -11.32
C ASN A 157 12.19 7.14 -10.94
N CYS A 158 12.31 6.42 -9.83
CA CYS A 158 13.57 5.86 -9.38
C CYS A 158 13.76 4.42 -9.85
N GLY A 159 15.02 3.95 -9.89
CA GLY A 159 15.36 2.57 -10.25
C GLY A 159 15.19 1.60 -9.07
N GLU A 160 16.10 0.63 -8.94
CA GLU A 160 16.11 -0.30 -7.79
C GLU A 160 16.25 0.44 -6.44
N THR A 161 16.92 1.58 -6.44
CA THR A 161 17.09 2.46 -5.29
C THR A 161 16.76 3.89 -5.69
N CYS A 162 16.08 4.63 -4.82
CA CYS A 162 15.84 6.05 -5.05
C CYS A 162 16.94 6.94 -4.46
N GLU A 163 17.26 8.01 -5.19
CA GLU A 163 18.13 9.11 -4.78
C GLU A 163 17.33 10.35 -4.35
N VAL A 164 17.94 11.22 -3.56
CA VAL A 164 17.32 12.48 -3.13
C VAL A 164 16.96 13.31 -4.37
N GLY A 165 15.71 13.77 -4.43
CA GLY A 165 15.19 14.50 -5.60
C GLY A 165 14.44 13.63 -6.61
N GLU A 166 14.40 12.30 -6.42
CA GLU A 166 13.56 11.39 -7.21
C GLU A 166 12.20 11.13 -6.56
N TYR A 167 11.18 10.88 -7.35
CA TYR A 167 9.88 10.41 -6.89
C TYR A 167 9.96 8.93 -6.56
N MET A 168 9.61 8.62 -5.31
CA MET A 168 9.58 7.25 -4.83
C MET A 168 8.38 6.48 -5.41
N PRO A 169 8.48 5.14 -5.53
CA PRO A 169 7.29 4.31 -5.60
C PRO A 169 6.45 4.49 -4.33
N ASP A 170 5.21 4.03 -4.38
CA ASP A 170 4.28 4.11 -3.27
C ASP A 170 4.90 3.57 -1.95
N THR A 171 4.97 4.45 -0.95
CA THR A 171 5.60 4.16 0.34
C THR A 171 4.63 3.59 1.37
N VAL A 172 3.35 3.51 1.04
CA VAL A 172 2.28 2.96 1.88
C VAL A 172 1.86 1.59 1.37
N VAL A 173 1.55 1.48 0.08
CA VAL A 173 1.18 0.25 -0.62
C VAL A 173 2.30 -0.13 -1.58
N PRO A 174 3.24 -1.01 -1.21
CA PRO A 174 4.35 -1.36 -2.09
C PRO A 174 3.85 -1.99 -3.41
N ASN A 175 4.52 -1.67 -4.52
CA ASN A 175 4.17 -2.23 -5.83
C ASN A 175 4.48 -3.74 -5.89
N SER A 176 5.54 -4.19 -5.23
CA SER A 176 5.86 -5.62 -5.09
C SER A 176 6.53 -5.92 -3.75
N ALA A 177 6.62 -7.20 -3.39
CA ALA A 177 7.37 -7.63 -2.21
C ALA A 177 8.31 -8.80 -2.54
N PRO A 178 9.59 -8.78 -2.12
CA PRO A 178 10.59 -9.80 -2.47
C PRO A 178 10.20 -11.22 -2.01
N ASN A 179 9.60 -11.31 -0.83
CA ASN A 179 9.34 -12.58 -0.16
C ASN A 179 7.96 -13.17 -0.49
N ASN A 180 7.17 -12.50 -1.34
CA ASN A 180 5.83 -12.97 -1.72
C ASN A 180 5.41 -12.42 -3.09
N ILE A 181 5.45 -13.30 -4.10
CA ILE A 181 5.08 -12.99 -5.50
C ILE A 181 3.64 -12.52 -5.70
N ARG A 182 2.78 -12.65 -4.69
CA ARG A 182 1.38 -12.20 -4.74
C ARG A 182 1.18 -10.86 -4.07
N THR A 183 2.17 -10.28 -3.38
CA THR A 183 1.95 -9.06 -2.61
C THR A 183 2.26 -7.80 -3.42
N GLY A 184 1.39 -6.80 -3.29
CA GLY A 184 1.57 -5.46 -3.85
C GLY A 184 0.64 -5.15 -5.01
N THR A 185 0.88 -4.01 -5.64
CA THR A 185 0.11 -3.49 -6.79
C THR A 185 0.42 -4.25 -8.09
N ASP A 186 1.68 -4.58 -8.38
CA ASP A 186 2.09 -5.31 -9.60
C ASP A 186 1.43 -6.70 -9.70
N PRO A 187 1.44 -7.54 -8.64
CA PRO A 187 0.76 -8.83 -8.71
C PRO A 187 -0.77 -8.70 -8.84
N LEU A 188 -1.35 -7.61 -8.32
CA LEU A 188 -2.77 -7.33 -8.46
C LEU A 188 -3.11 -6.91 -9.90
N ILE A 189 -2.31 -6.04 -10.53
CA ILE A 189 -2.41 -5.69 -11.95
C ILE A 189 -2.39 -6.95 -12.81
N LYS A 190 -1.44 -7.86 -12.55
CA LYS A 190 -1.32 -9.15 -13.24
C LYS A 190 -2.53 -10.06 -13.00
N ALA A 191 -3.04 -10.13 -11.78
CA ALA A 191 -4.22 -10.94 -11.46
C ALA A 191 -5.50 -10.40 -12.14
N LEU A 192 -5.64 -9.07 -12.21
CA LEU A 192 -6.74 -8.37 -12.87
C LEU A 192 -6.61 -8.35 -14.40
N ASP A 193 -5.46 -8.68 -14.97
CA ASP A 193 -5.23 -8.69 -16.43
C ASP A 193 -5.49 -7.31 -17.03
N LEU A 194 -4.78 -6.30 -16.50
CA LEU A 194 -4.88 -4.91 -16.94
C LEU A 194 -3.72 -4.55 -17.86
N ASP A 195 -4.03 -3.90 -18.98
CA ASP A 195 -3.03 -3.43 -19.94
C ASP A 195 -2.45 -2.08 -19.51
N PRO A 196 -1.13 -1.83 -19.69
CA PRO A 196 -0.55 -0.53 -19.43
C PRO A 196 -1.12 0.53 -20.39
N LEU A 197 -1.52 1.67 -19.84
CA LEU A 197 -2.03 2.84 -20.56
C LEU A 197 -0.96 3.94 -20.56
N VAL A 198 -0.17 3.97 -21.63
CA VAL A 198 0.95 4.92 -21.79
C VAL A 198 0.54 6.23 -22.48
N ASP A 199 -0.63 6.29 -23.10
CA ASP A 199 -1.19 7.51 -23.72
C ASP A 199 -2.72 7.52 -23.58
N THR A 200 -3.36 8.64 -23.94
CA THR A 200 -4.80 8.79 -24.03
C THR A 200 -5.41 7.69 -24.91
N TYR A 201 -6.32 6.95 -24.31
CA TYR A 201 -7.04 5.85 -24.93
C TYR A 201 -8.49 6.26 -25.21
N ASN A 202 -8.95 6.16 -26.46
CA ASN A 202 -10.30 6.60 -26.85
C ASN A 202 -11.08 5.59 -27.70
N ILE A 203 -10.57 4.35 -27.90
CA ILE A 203 -11.18 3.43 -28.88
C ILE A 203 -11.04 1.96 -28.46
N GLN A 204 -12.10 1.42 -27.84
CA GLN A 204 -12.61 0.03 -27.88
C GLN A 204 -13.71 -0.12 -26.83
N PRO A 205 -14.63 -1.10 -26.92
CA PRO A 205 -15.63 -1.27 -25.88
C PRO A 205 -14.92 -1.77 -24.61
N HIS A 206 -15.04 -0.98 -23.54
CA HIS A 206 -14.66 -1.33 -22.16
C HIS A 206 -13.17 -1.35 -21.86
N THR A 207 -12.61 -0.19 -21.49
CA THR A 207 -11.23 -0.09 -21.02
C THR A 207 -10.97 -0.93 -19.77
N ARG A 208 -9.91 -1.73 -19.82
CA ARG A 208 -9.28 -2.40 -18.68
C ARG A 208 -7.80 -2.10 -18.72
N GLY A 209 -7.33 -1.18 -17.88
CA GLY A 209 -5.94 -0.78 -17.94
C GLY A 209 -5.41 -0.17 -16.66
N VAL A 210 -4.10 0.03 -16.66
CA VAL A 210 -3.34 0.62 -15.57
C VAL A 210 -2.56 1.83 -16.05
N ILE A 211 -2.61 2.91 -15.29
CA ILE A 211 -1.70 4.04 -15.42
C ILE A 211 -0.63 3.90 -14.34
N ARG A 212 0.63 3.83 -14.75
CA ARG A 212 1.79 3.77 -13.87
C ARG A 212 2.36 5.17 -13.73
N ALA A 213 2.03 5.84 -12.62
CA ALA A 213 2.37 7.23 -12.39
C ALA A 213 3.80 7.36 -11.83
N THR A 214 4.62 8.15 -12.51
CA THR A 214 6.04 8.37 -12.17
C THR A 214 6.26 9.60 -11.30
N THR A 215 5.22 10.42 -11.09
CA THR A 215 5.26 11.65 -10.31
C THR A 215 4.23 11.62 -9.20
N GLY A 216 4.63 12.03 -7.99
CA GLY A 216 3.81 11.98 -6.79
C GLY A 216 4.01 10.68 -6.01
N GLY A 217 2.95 10.21 -5.36
CA GLY A 217 2.91 9.02 -4.51
C GLY A 217 1.49 8.56 -4.18
N HIS A 218 1.33 7.96 -3.01
CA HIS A 218 0.11 7.31 -2.52
C HIS A 218 -1.14 8.22 -2.46
N GLY A 219 -0.99 9.44 -1.95
CA GLY A 219 -2.06 10.42 -1.78
C GLY A 219 -2.32 11.30 -3.00
N THR A 220 -1.44 11.23 -4.01
CA THR A 220 -1.38 12.18 -5.12
C THR A 220 -2.66 12.27 -5.93
N TYR A 221 -3.51 11.25 -5.98
CA TYR A 221 -4.81 11.35 -6.66
C TYR A 221 -5.78 12.31 -5.97
N LEU A 222 -5.78 12.39 -4.63
CA LEU A 222 -6.64 13.31 -3.90
C LEU A 222 -5.97 14.68 -3.73
N PHE A 223 -4.72 14.66 -3.29
CA PHE A 223 -4.01 15.85 -2.84
C PHE A 223 -2.59 15.90 -3.41
N PRO A 224 -2.13 17.06 -3.92
CA PRO A 224 -0.80 17.19 -4.52
C PRO A 224 0.27 17.48 -3.44
N TYR A 225 0.45 16.60 -2.45
CA TYR A 225 1.38 16.84 -1.33
C TYR A 225 2.64 15.98 -1.34
N GLU A 226 2.78 15.02 -2.26
CA GLU A 226 3.94 14.13 -2.29
C GLU A 226 4.93 14.62 -3.33
N GLY A 227 5.98 15.25 -2.83
CA GLY A 227 7.15 15.64 -3.61
C GLY A 227 8.17 14.51 -3.72
N PRO A 228 9.34 14.81 -4.31
CA PRO A 228 10.46 13.88 -4.36
C PRO A 228 10.98 13.52 -2.97
N MET A 229 11.77 12.45 -2.91
CA MET A 229 12.44 11.98 -1.71
C MET A 229 13.40 13.04 -1.17
N ASP A 230 13.36 13.30 0.15
CA ASP A 230 14.35 14.13 0.84
C ASP A 230 15.43 13.30 1.54
N GLU A 231 16.29 13.97 2.32
CA GLU A 231 17.39 13.36 3.08
C GLU A 231 16.93 12.35 4.14
N THR A 232 15.63 12.35 4.51
CA THR A 232 15.07 11.35 5.43
C THR A 232 14.75 10.03 4.74
N GLY A 233 14.83 10.02 3.40
CA GLY A 233 14.43 8.87 2.59
C GLY A 233 12.92 8.73 2.44
N LEU A 234 12.13 9.77 2.72
CA LEU A 234 10.68 9.78 2.54
C LEU A 234 10.27 10.89 1.55
N PRO A 235 9.06 10.79 0.96
CA PRO A 235 8.52 11.87 0.13
C PRO A 235 8.43 13.17 0.93
N SER A 236 8.98 14.24 0.38
CA SER A 236 8.92 15.58 0.97
C SER A 236 7.61 16.29 0.63
N PHE A 237 7.31 17.37 1.36
CA PHE A 237 6.28 18.31 0.92
C PHE A 237 6.83 19.16 -0.24
N PRO A 238 6.16 19.20 -1.40
CA PRO A 238 6.67 19.92 -2.55
C PRO A 238 6.47 21.43 -2.38
N GLU A 239 7.42 22.23 -2.86
CA GLU A 239 7.35 23.69 -2.88
C GLU A 239 7.69 24.24 -4.27
N GLY A 240 7.35 25.52 -4.52
CA GLY A 240 7.76 26.22 -5.75
C GLY A 240 7.35 25.50 -7.05
N GLU A 241 8.31 25.26 -7.94
CA GLU A 241 8.09 24.56 -9.22
C GLU A 241 7.73 23.08 -9.01
N THR A 242 8.29 22.41 -7.98
CA THR A 242 7.96 21.03 -7.63
C THR A 242 6.47 20.90 -7.29
N MET A 243 5.92 21.86 -6.53
CA MET A 243 4.48 21.87 -6.22
C MET A 243 3.64 21.96 -7.50
N LYS A 244 4.03 22.77 -8.48
CA LYS A 244 3.30 22.86 -9.76
C LYS A 244 3.36 21.56 -10.54
N PHE A 245 4.51 20.89 -10.55
CA PHE A 245 4.71 19.61 -11.22
C PHE A 245 3.85 18.50 -10.57
N VAL A 246 3.84 18.41 -9.24
CA VAL A 246 2.98 17.46 -8.50
C VAL A 246 1.49 17.81 -8.66
N MET A 247 1.12 19.10 -8.73
CA MET A 247 -0.24 19.51 -9.06
C MET A 247 -0.67 19.06 -10.47
N ASP A 248 0.23 19.10 -11.45
CA ASP A 248 -0.09 18.62 -12.80
C ASP A 248 -0.25 17.10 -12.85
N ALA A 249 0.54 16.35 -12.07
CA ALA A 249 0.36 14.91 -11.86
C ALA A 249 -0.99 14.59 -11.20
N ASN A 250 -1.36 15.29 -10.11
CA ASN A 250 -2.67 15.19 -9.46
C ASN A 250 -3.82 15.41 -10.47
N VAL A 251 -3.72 16.46 -11.29
CA VAL A 251 -4.72 16.76 -12.32
C VAL A 251 -4.78 15.67 -13.38
N THR A 252 -3.62 15.13 -13.81
CA THR A 252 -3.54 14.04 -14.78
C THR A 252 -4.26 12.79 -14.26
N GLN A 253 -3.98 12.37 -13.03
CA GLN A 253 -4.65 11.22 -12.40
C GLN A 253 -6.17 11.44 -12.25
N LYS A 254 -6.60 12.63 -11.80
CA LYS A 254 -8.03 12.99 -11.69
C LYS A 254 -8.74 12.99 -13.04
N ILE A 255 -8.09 13.49 -14.10
CA ILE A 255 -8.66 13.52 -15.45
C ILE A 255 -8.83 12.10 -16.00
N ALA A 256 -7.86 11.22 -15.78
CA ALA A 256 -7.94 9.82 -16.20
C ALA A 256 -9.18 9.14 -15.62
N VAL A 257 -9.32 9.13 -14.28
CA VAL A 257 -10.50 8.55 -13.59
C VAL A 257 -11.79 9.24 -14.02
N ARG A 258 -11.81 10.58 -14.07
CA ARG A 258 -13.00 11.34 -14.49
C ARG A 258 -13.43 11.00 -15.90
N SER A 259 -12.49 10.81 -16.83
CA SER A 259 -12.78 10.47 -18.21
C SER A 259 -13.30 9.03 -18.33
N MET A 260 -12.74 8.09 -17.58
CA MET A 260 -13.22 6.71 -17.48
C MET A 260 -14.69 6.68 -17.04
N VAL A 261 -15.01 7.41 -15.97
CA VAL A 261 -16.38 7.55 -15.44
C VAL A 261 -17.30 8.23 -16.46
N ARG A 262 -16.96 9.43 -16.95
CA ARG A 262 -17.85 10.22 -17.82
C ARG A 262 -18.10 9.62 -19.19
N SER A 263 -17.21 8.74 -19.64
CA SER A 263 -17.32 8.07 -20.92
C SER A 263 -17.96 6.69 -20.80
N ASP A 264 -18.40 6.26 -19.62
CA ASP A 264 -18.85 4.88 -19.37
C ASP A 264 -17.85 3.86 -19.90
N SER A 265 -16.57 4.00 -19.54
CA SER A 265 -15.45 3.15 -19.97
C SER A 265 -14.97 3.24 -21.42
N HIS A 266 -15.43 4.23 -22.20
CA HIS A 266 -15.02 4.36 -23.59
C HIS A 266 -13.75 5.20 -23.80
N ALA A 267 -13.29 5.90 -22.76
CA ALA A 267 -12.12 6.77 -22.84
C ALA A 267 -11.38 6.90 -21.51
N VAL A 268 -10.05 6.88 -21.57
CA VAL A 268 -9.14 7.29 -20.50
C VAL A 268 -8.21 8.37 -21.06
N ARG A 269 -8.27 9.56 -20.49
CA ARG A 269 -7.48 10.73 -20.90
C ARG A 269 -6.28 10.90 -19.98
N ILE A 270 -5.10 10.93 -20.58
CA ILE A 270 -3.85 11.28 -19.91
C ILE A 270 -3.52 12.71 -20.33
N LYS A 271 -3.60 13.65 -19.37
CA LYS A 271 -3.39 15.08 -19.66
C LYS A 271 -1.93 15.39 -19.96
N ASN A 272 -1.02 14.85 -19.16
CA ASN A 272 0.41 15.00 -19.34
C ASN A 272 1.09 13.64 -19.20
N ILE A 273 1.75 13.21 -20.28
CA ILE A 273 2.44 11.91 -20.38
C ILE A 273 3.76 11.90 -19.59
N GLU A 274 4.33 13.07 -19.27
CA GLU A 274 5.58 13.16 -18.48
C GLU A 274 5.45 12.55 -17.08
N HIS A 275 4.22 12.39 -16.58
CA HIS A 275 3.92 11.79 -15.29
C HIS A 275 3.61 10.29 -15.37
N ILE A 276 3.72 9.68 -16.55
CA ILE A 276 3.35 8.29 -16.80
C ILE A 276 4.56 7.52 -17.31
N GLU A 277 4.74 6.31 -16.82
CA GLU A 277 5.76 5.39 -17.32
C GLU A 277 5.39 4.99 -18.77
N THR A 278 6.26 5.33 -19.72
CA THR A 278 6.04 5.06 -21.15
C THR A 278 6.79 3.83 -21.67
N GLU A 279 7.74 3.31 -20.89
CA GLU A 279 8.51 2.12 -21.22
C GLU A 279 8.04 0.98 -20.31
N VAL A 280 7.51 -0.09 -20.89
CA VAL A 280 7.19 -1.30 -20.13
C VAL A 280 8.53 -1.92 -19.71
N PRO A 281 8.80 -2.16 -18.42
CA PRO A 281 9.99 -2.89 -18.00
C PRO A 281 10.03 -4.20 -18.78
N SER A 282 11.12 -4.45 -19.51
CA SER A 282 11.30 -5.72 -20.20
C SER A 282 11.21 -6.83 -19.16
N ASP A 283 10.32 -7.79 -19.37
CA ASP A 283 10.32 -9.05 -18.62
C ASP A 283 11.75 -9.63 -18.74
N GLU A 284 12.57 -9.48 -17.70
CA GLU A 284 13.80 -10.26 -17.61
C GLU A 284 13.37 -11.72 -17.38
N GLU A 285 13.71 -12.58 -18.35
CA GLU A 285 13.41 -14.01 -18.43
C GLU A 285 13.82 -14.81 -17.18
#